data_AF-A0A956LMZ6-F1
#
_entry.id   AF-A0A956LMZ6-F1
#
_cell.length_a   1.000
_cell.length_b   1.000
_cell.length_c   1.000
_cell.angle_alpha   90.00
_cell.angle_beta   90.00
_cell.angle_gamma   90.00
#
_symmetry.space_group_name_H-M   'P 1'
#
loop_
_entity.id
_entity.type
_entity.pdbx_description
1 polymer ?
#
loop_
_entity_poly.entity_id
_entity_poly.type
_entity_poly.pdbx_seq_one_letter_code
_entity_poly.pdbx_strand_id
1 'polypeptide(L)'
;LEQGDLTTAREQATAAREAAPTPENWRREAETCEQLRDYACALAAWRGHLEALPEDAGASRRAAEHRVEALEEESRGAVASEPPSSHRERLDQDRADRVAAANPPPPRPAPKPEPERLADVQIHKKWYFWVTIVAFAASAAAITGIAVKAALDEQPDDLDTANASARGPLPSAPPGLGFRF
;
A
#
# COMPACT_ATOMS: atom_id res chain seq x y z
N LEU A 1 14.08 -15.99 30.50
CA LEU A 1 14.96 -15.22 29.61
C LEU A 1 15.24 -13.90 30.31
N GLU A 2 16.50 -13.57 30.53
CA GLU A 2 16.90 -12.33 31.19
C GLU A 2 16.66 -11.13 30.25
N GLN A 3 16.47 -9.92 30.77
CA GLN A 3 16.10 -8.75 29.96
C GLN A 3 17.13 -8.40 28.86
N GLY A 4 18.42 -8.69 29.08
CA GLY A 4 19.47 -8.51 28.07
C GLY A 4 19.44 -9.51 26.91
N ASP A 5 18.81 -10.67 27.12
CA ASP A 5 18.60 -11.67 26.07
C ASP A 5 17.53 -11.20 25.08
N LEU A 6 16.45 -10.61 25.61
CA LEU A 6 15.34 -10.11 24.79
C LEU A 6 15.72 -8.90 23.91
N THR A 7 16.60 -8.01 24.39
CA THR A 7 17.11 -6.91 23.55
C THR A 7 17.94 -7.43 22.38
N THR A 8 18.78 -8.44 22.63
CA THR A 8 19.57 -9.10 21.57
C THR A 8 18.66 -9.85 20.59
N ALA A 9 17.64 -10.54 21.12
CA ALA A 9 16.63 -11.22 20.30
C ALA A 9 15.88 -10.24 19.39
N ARG A 10 15.56 -9.03 19.89
CA ARG A 10 14.92 -7.98 19.08
C ARG A 10 15.82 -7.56 17.93
N GLU A 11 17.09 -7.27 18.19
CA GLU A 11 18.05 -6.88 17.15
C GLU A 11 18.18 -7.96 16.08
N GLN A 12 18.26 -9.24 16.48
CA GLN A 12 18.29 -10.36 15.54
C GLN A 12 17.01 -10.51 14.73
N ALA A 13 15.85 -10.32 15.35
CA ALA A 13 14.56 -10.39 14.67
C ALA A 13 14.40 -9.25 13.65
N THR A 14 14.76 -8.02 14.01
CA THR A 14 14.78 -6.87 13.11
C THR A 14 15.75 -7.08 11.96
N ALA A 15 16.98 -7.54 12.23
CA ALA A 15 17.96 -7.82 11.19
C ALA A 15 17.49 -8.93 10.22
N ALA A 16 16.85 -9.98 10.73
CA ALA A 16 16.26 -11.03 9.89
C ALA A 16 15.14 -10.50 8.99
N ARG A 17 14.28 -9.62 9.52
CA ARG A 17 13.22 -8.95 8.74
C ARG A 17 13.81 -8.03 7.66
N GLU A 18 14.84 -7.26 7.98
CA GLU A 18 15.51 -6.40 6.99
C GLU A 18 16.21 -7.20 5.88
N ALA A 19 16.85 -8.31 6.24
CA ALA A 19 17.47 -9.19 5.26
C ALA A 19 16.43 -9.87 4.36
N ALA A 20 15.28 -10.27 4.92
CA ALA A 20 14.19 -10.88 4.20
C ALA A 20 12.84 -10.57 4.86
N PRO A 21 11.99 -9.71 4.28
CA PRO A 21 10.72 -9.31 4.88
C PRO A 21 9.60 -10.35 4.63
N THR A 22 9.83 -11.59 5.06
CA THR A 22 8.84 -12.68 4.95
C THR A 22 7.83 -12.63 6.10
N PRO A 23 6.63 -13.23 5.96
CA PRO A 23 5.63 -13.30 7.03
C PRO A 23 6.21 -13.85 8.34
N GLU A 24 7.06 -14.88 8.28
CA GLU A 24 7.66 -15.50 9.46
C GLU A 24 8.61 -14.56 10.20
N ASN A 25 9.39 -13.76 9.47
CA ASN A 25 10.32 -12.81 10.08
C ASN A 25 9.58 -11.64 10.72
N TRP A 26 8.53 -11.12 10.06
CA TRP A 26 7.63 -10.13 10.66
C TRP A 26 6.97 -10.66 11.94
N ARG A 27 6.48 -11.90 11.93
CA ARG A 27 5.86 -12.53 13.10
C ARG A 27 6.86 -12.65 14.26
N ARG A 28 8.09 -13.10 13.99
CA ARG A 28 9.13 -13.26 15.01
C ARG A 28 9.49 -11.92 15.66
N GLU A 29 9.61 -10.85 14.88
CA GLU A 29 9.85 -9.51 15.41
C GLU A 29 8.69 -9.04 16.27
N ALA A 30 7.45 -9.27 15.82
CA ALA A 30 6.25 -8.92 16.58
C ALA A 30 6.20 -9.63 17.94
N GLU A 31 6.35 -10.96 17.96
CA GLU A 31 6.37 -11.77 19.19
C GLU A 31 7.49 -11.34 20.16
N THR A 32 8.66 -10.96 19.63
CA THR A 32 9.77 -10.48 20.46
C THR A 32 9.45 -9.12 21.07
N CYS A 33 8.85 -8.20 20.29
CA CYS A 33 8.40 -6.91 20.79
C CYS A 33 7.27 -7.04 21.82
N GLU A 34 6.37 -8.01 21.67
CA GLU A 34 5.37 -8.33 22.71
C GLU A 34 6.00 -8.79 24.03
N GLN A 35 7.00 -9.67 23.97
CA GLN A 35 7.72 -10.12 25.16
C GLN A 35 8.42 -8.97 25.89
N LEU A 36 8.93 -8.00 25.13
CA LEU A 36 9.50 -6.76 25.65
C LEU A 36 8.46 -5.74 26.13
N ARG A 37 7.16 -6.01 25.94
CA ARG A 37 6.04 -5.09 26.19
C ARG A 37 6.16 -3.77 25.43
N ASP A 38 6.86 -3.80 24.29
CA ASP A 38 6.91 -2.69 23.34
C ASP A 38 5.73 -2.83 22.36
N TYR A 39 4.56 -2.39 22.80
CA TYR A 39 3.31 -2.51 22.05
C TYR A 39 3.34 -1.75 20.72
N ALA A 40 4.07 -0.63 20.65
CA ALA A 40 4.20 0.14 19.42
C ALA A 40 5.00 -0.65 18.37
N CYS A 41 6.13 -1.24 18.77
CA CYS A 41 6.88 -2.14 17.90
C CYS A 41 6.04 -3.37 17.48
N ALA A 42 5.39 -4.02 18.44
CA ALA A 42 4.60 -5.22 18.18
C ALA A 42 3.48 -4.97 17.17
N LEU A 43 2.74 -3.85 17.31
CA LEU A 43 1.68 -3.47 16.37
C LEU A 43 2.21 -3.18 14.97
N ALA A 44 3.35 -2.48 14.85
CA ALA A 44 3.97 -2.23 13.55
C ALA A 44 4.38 -3.53 12.86
N ALA A 45 5.00 -4.46 13.60
CA ALA A 45 5.46 -5.74 13.06
C ALA A 45 4.29 -6.68 12.68
N TRP A 46 3.20 -6.71 13.46
CA TRP A 46 2.00 -7.49 13.10
C TRP A 46 1.27 -6.93 11.87
N ARG A 47 1.27 -5.61 11.68
CA ARG A 47 0.74 -5.01 10.44
C ARG A 47 1.61 -5.37 9.24
N GLY A 48 2.94 -5.32 9.39
CA GLY A 48 3.87 -5.82 8.36
C GLY A 48 3.69 -7.32 8.06
N HIS A 49 3.37 -8.13 9.07
CA HIS A 49 3.02 -9.54 8.89
C HIS A 49 1.76 -9.73 8.05
N LEU A 50 0.70 -8.94 8.30
CA LEU A 50 -0.53 -8.97 7.51
C LEU A 50 -0.28 -8.56 6.05
N GLU A 51 0.54 -7.54 5.82
CA GLU A 51 0.91 -7.10 4.48
C GLU A 51 1.72 -8.16 3.72
N ALA A 52 2.57 -8.92 4.42
CA ALA A 52 3.37 -9.98 3.81
C ALA A 52 2.58 -11.28 3.54
N LEU A 53 1.45 -11.50 4.25
CA LEU A 53 0.62 -12.68 4.05
C LEU A 53 -0.18 -12.60 2.74
N PRO A 54 -0.32 -13.71 2.00
CA PRO A 54 -1.28 -13.79 0.88
C PRO A 54 -2.71 -13.46 1.34
N GLU A 55 -3.49 -12.80 0.48
CA GLU A 55 -4.88 -12.43 0.78
C GLU A 55 -5.79 -13.64 1.08
N ASP A 56 -5.50 -14.80 0.49
CA ASP A 56 -6.22 -16.05 0.67
C ASP A 56 -5.75 -16.88 1.89
N ALA A 57 -4.78 -16.38 2.67
CA ALA A 57 -4.28 -17.02 3.90
C ALA A 57 -5.28 -16.90 5.07
N GLY A 58 -6.57 -17.15 4.82
CA GLY A 58 -7.70 -16.69 5.62
C GLY A 58 -7.67 -17.04 7.10
N ALA A 59 -7.13 -18.20 7.52
CA ALA A 59 -6.97 -18.50 8.95
C ALA A 59 -5.82 -17.68 9.59
N SER A 60 -4.68 -17.59 8.91
CA SER A 60 -3.50 -16.86 9.39
C SER A 60 -3.74 -15.35 9.44
N ARG A 61 -4.39 -14.77 8.43
CA ARG A 61 -4.76 -13.34 8.42
C ARG A 61 -5.70 -13.01 9.57
N ARG A 62 -6.77 -13.79 9.76
CA ARG A 62 -7.72 -13.59 10.87
C ARG A 62 -7.05 -13.70 12.24
N ALA A 63 -6.10 -14.63 12.40
CA ALA A 63 -5.34 -14.76 13.64
C ALA A 63 -4.47 -13.53 13.92
N ALA A 64 -3.79 -13.01 12.88
CA ALA A 64 -2.96 -11.81 12.99
C ALA A 64 -3.79 -10.54 13.22
N GLU A 65 -4.94 -10.38 12.54
CA GLU A 65 -5.91 -9.30 12.79
C GLU A 65 -6.40 -9.32 14.24
N HIS A 66 -6.82 -10.48 14.74
CA HIS A 66 -7.22 -10.64 16.13
C HIS A 66 -6.08 -10.30 17.10
N ARG A 67 -4.82 -10.61 16.76
CA ARG A 67 -3.68 -10.24 17.60
C ARG A 67 -3.43 -8.73 17.62
N VAL A 68 -3.57 -8.05 16.47
CA VAL A 68 -3.51 -6.59 16.39
C VAL A 68 -4.59 -5.96 17.28
N GLU A 69 -5.84 -6.41 17.16
CA GLU A 69 -6.95 -5.91 17.99
C GLU A 69 -6.69 -6.12 19.49
N ALA A 70 -6.22 -7.31 19.88
CA ALA A 70 -5.87 -7.61 21.26
C ALA A 70 -4.73 -6.72 21.77
N LEU A 71 -3.69 -6.48 20.97
CA LEU A 71 -2.57 -5.60 21.34
C LEU A 71 -2.99 -4.13 21.44
N GLU A 72 -3.87 -3.66 20.56
CA GLU A 72 -4.44 -2.32 20.66
C GLU A 72 -5.22 -2.17 21.97
N GLU A 73 -6.01 -3.18 22.36
CA GLU A 73 -6.70 -3.19 23.64
C GLU A 73 -5.75 -3.24 24.85
N GLU A 74 -4.76 -4.14 24.82
CA GLU A 74 -3.72 -4.23 25.85
C GLU A 74 -2.95 -2.91 26.00
N SER A 75 -2.62 -2.25 24.88
CA SER A 75 -1.88 -0.97 24.86
C SER A 75 -2.69 0.20 25.42
N ARG A 76 -4.03 0.13 25.35
CA ARG A 76 -4.93 1.12 25.95
C ARG A 76 -4.98 1.02 27.48
N GLY A 77 -4.37 -0.02 28.05
CA GLY A 77 -4.30 -0.24 29.49
C GLY A 77 -5.64 -0.62 30.12
N ALA A 78 -6.64 -1.01 29.32
CA ALA A 78 -7.90 -1.50 29.82
C ALA A 78 -7.72 -2.94 30.31
N VAL A 79 -7.66 -3.12 31.62
CA VAL A 79 -7.78 -4.46 32.20
C VAL A 79 -9.23 -4.89 32.00
N ALA A 80 -9.48 -6.06 31.42
CA ALA A 80 -10.86 -6.54 31.16
C ALA A 80 -11.77 -6.62 32.41
N SER A 81 -11.17 -6.59 33.61
CA SER A 81 -11.86 -6.55 34.91
C SER A 81 -11.93 -5.15 35.53
N GLU A 82 -11.39 -4.13 34.88
CA GLU A 82 -11.49 -2.75 35.36
C GLU A 82 -12.89 -2.23 35.05
N PRO A 83 -13.67 -1.84 36.08
CA PRO A 83 -14.98 -1.24 35.84
C PRO A 83 -14.80 0.04 35.02
N PRO A 84 -15.79 0.40 34.18
CA PRO A 84 -15.74 1.65 33.42
C PRO A 84 -15.46 2.81 34.37
N SER A 85 -14.41 3.59 34.06
CA SER A 85 -13.95 4.68 34.93
C SER A 85 -15.08 5.65 35.23
N SER A 86 -15.53 5.67 36.49
CA SER A 86 -16.59 6.56 37.00
C SER A 86 -16.20 8.04 36.97
N HIS A 87 -14.94 8.34 36.66
CA HIS A 87 -14.38 9.69 36.67
C HIS A 87 -13.86 10.13 35.30
N ARG A 88 -14.08 9.35 34.24
CA ARG A 88 -13.57 9.68 32.90
C ARG A 88 -14.11 11.01 32.39
N GLU A 89 -15.42 11.24 32.50
CA GLU A 89 -16.04 12.50 32.12
C GLU A 89 -15.44 13.69 32.88
N ARG A 90 -15.21 13.55 34.20
CA ARG A 90 -14.56 14.59 35.00
C ARG A 90 -13.12 14.85 34.55
N LEU A 91 -12.33 13.79 34.29
CA LEU A 91 -10.93 13.93 33.87
C LEU A 91 -10.80 14.55 32.48
N ASP A 92 -11.72 14.20 31.57
CA ASP A 92 -11.79 14.78 30.23
C ASP A 92 -12.19 16.26 30.30
N GLN A 93 -13.11 16.61 31.21
CA GLN A 93 -13.48 18.00 31.47
C GLN A 93 -12.32 18.81 32.09
N ASP A 94 -11.63 18.28 33.11
CA ASP A 94 -10.42 18.90 33.68
C ASP A 94 -9.31 19.07 32.63
N ARG A 95 -9.21 18.16 31.66
CA ARG A 95 -8.26 18.30 30.54
C ARG A 95 -8.70 19.41 29.61
N ALA A 96 -9.97 19.46 29.22
CA ALA A 96 -10.53 20.51 28.38
C ALA A 96 -10.34 21.90 29.02
N ASP A 97 -10.61 22.03 30.32
CA ASP A 97 -10.46 23.28 31.06
C ASP A 97 -9.00 23.75 31.12
N ARG A 98 -8.06 22.82 31.33
CA ARG A 98 -6.62 23.14 31.29
C ARG A 98 -6.16 23.57 29.90
N VAL A 99 -6.66 22.93 28.84
CA VAL A 99 -6.35 23.31 27.45
C VAL A 99 -6.93 24.70 27.13
N ALA A 100 -8.16 24.98 27.57
CA ALA A 100 -8.80 26.28 27.40
C ALA A 100 -8.09 27.39 28.19
N ALA A 101 -7.62 27.09 29.40
CA ALA A 101 -6.82 28.02 30.20
C ALA A 101 -5.43 28.28 29.58
N ALA A 102 -4.80 27.24 29.01
CA ALA A 102 -3.49 27.38 28.35
C ALA A 102 -3.59 28.09 26.99
N ASN A 103 -4.71 27.95 26.28
CA ASN A 103 -4.96 28.58 24.98
C ASN A 103 -6.24 29.43 25.07
N PRO A 104 -6.19 30.59 25.74
CA PRO A 104 -7.34 31.49 25.77
C PRO A 104 -7.71 31.87 24.33
N PRO A 105 -9.00 31.96 24.00
CA PRO A 105 -9.41 32.38 22.67
C PRO A 105 -8.80 33.75 22.36
N PRO A 106 -8.30 33.96 21.12
CA PRO A 106 -7.72 35.24 20.78
C PRO A 106 -8.74 36.37 21.02
N PRO A 107 -8.29 37.55 21.48
CA PRO A 107 -9.19 38.68 21.67
C PRO A 107 -9.93 38.94 20.36
N ARG A 108 -11.24 39.15 20.45
CA ARG A 108 -12.06 39.42 19.27
C ARG A 108 -11.47 40.64 18.54
N PRO A 109 -11.19 40.54 17.23
CA PRO A 109 -10.69 41.69 16.49
C PRO A 109 -11.71 42.82 16.58
N ALA A 110 -11.23 44.05 16.77
CA ALA A 110 -12.07 45.24 16.72
C ALA A 110 -12.86 45.26 15.40
N PRO A 111 -14.11 45.77 15.39
CA PRO A 111 -14.90 45.86 14.18
C PRO A 111 -14.11 46.64 13.12
N LYS A 112 -13.84 45.97 12.00
CA LYS A 112 -13.09 46.52 10.88
C LYS A 112 -13.94 47.64 10.24
N PRO A 113 -13.39 48.83 9.93
CA PRO A 113 -14.12 49.81 9.15
C PRO A 113 -14.54 49.20 7.82
N GLU A 114 -15.79 49.47 7.44
CA GLU A 114 -16.47 48.87 6.29
C GLU A 114 -15.69 49.19 4.99
N PRO A 115 -15.35 48.18 4.16
CA PRO A 115 -14.64 48.45 2.92
C PRO A 115 -15.58 49.11 1.91
N GLU A 116 -15.14 50.22 1.32
CA GLU A 116 -15.70 50.77 0.09
C GLU A 116 -15.77 49.65 -0.97
N ARG A 117 -16.96 49.44 -1.54
CA ARG A 117 -17.19 48.40 -2.55
C ARG A 117 -16.37 48.71 -3.81
N LEU A 118 -15.27 47.99 -4.01
CA LEU A 118 -14.57 47.96 -5.28
C LEU A 118 -15.43 47.18 -6.29
N ALA A 119 -15.69 47.81 -7.44
CA ALA A 119 -16.60 47.34 -8.47
C ALA A 119 -16.26 45.91 -8.98
N ASP A 120 -17.30 45.12 -9.24
CA ASP A 120 -17.22 43.77 -9.81
C ASP A 120 -16.36 43.76 -11.09
N VAL A 121 -15.21 43.09 -11.04
CA VAL A 121 -14.44 42.75 -12.23
C VAL A 121 -15.08 41.51 -12.86
N GLN A 122 -15.79 41.68 -13.98
CA GLN A 122 -16.30 40.57 -14.77
C GLN A 122 -15.15 39.77 -15.40
N ILE A 123 -14.84 38.61 -14.80
CA ILE A 123 -13.90 37.64 -15.38
C ILE A 123 -14.62 36.94 -16.54
N HIS A 124 -14.37 37.40 -17.78
CA HIS A 124 -14.75 36.67 -18.98
C HIS A 124 -14.04 35.31 -19.00
N LYS A 125 -14.74 34.23 -18.64
CA LYS A 125 -14.28 32.85 -18.81
C LYS A 125 -14.12 32.58 -20.30
N LYS A 126 -12.90 32.77 -20.77
CA LYS A 126 -12.57 32.80 -22.19
C LYS A 126 -12.78 31.42 -22.82
N TRP A 127 -13.65 31.41 -23.83
CA TRP A 127 -13.90 30.39 -24.85
C TRP A 127 -12.65 29.62 -25.34
N TYR A 128 -11.47 30.24 -25.27
CA TYR A 128 -10.18 29.60 -25.52
C TYR A 128 -9.96 28.31 -24.71
N PHE A 129 -10.46 28.22 -23.47
CA PHE A 129 -10.36 26.98 -22.69
C PHE A 129 -10.98 25.78 -23.41
N TRP A 130 -12.15 25.97 -24.01
CA TRP A 130 -12.84 24.90 -24.73
C TRP A 130 -12.21 24.62 -26.11
N VAL A 131 -11.73 25.65 -26.80
CA VAL A 131 -11.00 25.47 -28.06
C VAL A 131 -9.73 24.66 -27.86
N THR A 132 -8.99 24.89 -26.77
CA THR A 132 -7.77 24.14 -26.48
C THR A 132 -8.05 22.66 -26.21
N ILE A 133 -9.12 22.33 -25.47
CA ILE A 133 -9.49 20.94 -25.19
C ILE A 133 -9.86 20.19 -26.47
N VAL A 134 -10.61 20.80 -27.39
CA VAL A 134 -11.03 20.15 -28.65
C VAL A 134 -9.82 19.89 -29.57
N ALA A 135 -8.87 20.82 -29.65
CA ALA A 135 -7.67 20.62 -30.45
C ALA A 135 -6.85 19.40 -29.98
N PHE A 136 -6.67 19.24 -28.66
CA PHE A 136 -5.96 18.08 -28.10
C PHE A 136 -6.65 16.74 -28.43
N ALA A 137 -7.97 16.70 -28.34
CA ALA A 137 -8.73 15.49 -28.65
C ALA A 137 -8.59 15.08 -30.13
N ALA A 138 -8.64 16.04 -31.05
CA ALA A 138 -8.47 15.78 -32.48
C ALA A 138 -7.05 15.27 -32.81
N SER A 139 -6.01 15.84 -32.18
CA SER A 139 -4.63 15.38 -32.37
C SER A 139 -4.42 13.95 -31.86
N ALA A 140 -5.02 13.59 -30.71
CA ALA A 140 -4.92 12.24 -30.17
C ALA A 140 -5.57 11.20 -31.10
N ALA A 141 -6.76 11.49 -31.63
CA ALA A 141 -7.48 10.59 -32.53
C ALA A 141 -6.70 10.30 -33.84
N ALA A 142 -5.99 11.29 -34.37
CA ALA A 142 -5.18 11.12 -35.57
C ALA A 142 -4.00 10.15 -35.35
N ILE A 143 -3.35 10.21 -34.19
CA ILE A 143 -2.22 9.32 -33.85
C ILE A 143 -2.70 7.88 -33.69
N THR A 144 -3.84 7.68 -33.01
CA THR A 144 -4.39 6.34 -32.81
C THR A 144 -4.87 5.71 -34.12
N GLY A 145 -5.43 6.51 -35.04
CA GLY A 145 -5.85 6.04 -36.35
C GLY A 145 -4.71 5.51 -37.23
N ILE A 146 -3.52 6.12 -37.15
CA ILE A 146 -2.34 5.67 -37.90
C ILE A 146 -1.79 4.36 -37.32
N ALA A 147 -1.81 4.19 -35.99
CA ALA A 147 -1.32 2.98 -35.34
C ALA A 147 -2.19 1.74 -35.62
N VAL A 148 -3.51 1.89 -35.66
CA VAL A 148 -4.42 0.77 -35.96
C VAL A 148 -4.34 0.38 -37.44
N LYS A 149 -4.13 1.33 -38.34
CA LYS A 149 -3.96 1.04 -39.77
C LYS A 149 -2.64 0.31 -40.07
N ALA A 150 -1.58 0.58 -39.32
CA ALA A 150 -0.32 -0.16 -39.43
C ALA A 150 -0.44 -1.62 -38.94
N ALA A 151 -1.26 -1.88 -37.90
CA ALA A 151 -1.45 -3.23 -37.36
C ALA A 151 -2.30 -4.15 -38.25
N LEU A 152 -3.06 -3.60 -39.21
CA LEU A 152 -3.89 -4.37 -40.14
C LEU A 152 -3.24 -4.61 -41.51
N ASP A 153 -2.19 -3.86 -41.88
CA ASP A 153 -1.49 -3.98 -43.17
C ASP A 153 -0.28 -4.94 -43.12
N GLU A 154 0.10 -5.47 -41.94
CA GLU A 154 1.18 -6.47 -41.76
C GLU A 154 0.71 -7.94 -41.87
N GLN A 155 -0.36 -8.22 -42.64
CA GLN A 155 -0.79 -9.60 -42.92
C GLN A 155 -0.58 -9.99 -44.39
N PRO A 156 0.61 -10.50 -44.78
CA PRO A 156 0.77 -11.33 -45.96
C PRO A 156 0.75 -12.83 -45.61
N ASP A 157 -0.17 -13.56 -46.25
CA ASP A 157 -0.30 -15.02 -46.42
C ASP A 157 0.72 -15.95 -45.74
N ASP A 158 0.42 -16.40 -44.51
CA ASP A 158 1.08 -17.57 -43.87
C ASP A 158 0.16 -18.82 -43.82
N LEU A 159 -0.92 -18.83 -44.61
CA LEU A 159 -1.82 -19.99 -44.73
C LEU A 159 -1.33 -21.07 -45.72
N ASP A 160 -0.19 -20.88 -46.40
CA ASP A 160 0.41 -21.91 -47.27
C ASP A 160 1.51 -22.74 -46.60
N THR A 161 2.02 -22.35 -45.43
CA THR A 161 3.15 -23.05 -44.78
C THR A 161 2.71 -24.18 -43.83
N ALA A 162 1.43 -24.24 -43.46
CA ALA A 162 0.92 -25.23 -42.50
C ALA A 162 0.51 -26.59 -43.11
N ASN A 163 0.47 -26.73 -44.44
CA ASN A 163 -0.01 -27.96 -45.11
C ASN A 163 1.08 -28.85 -45.73
N ALA A 164 2.37 -28.52 -45.61
CA ALA A 164 3.44 -29.22 -46.33
C ALA A 164 4.26 -30.25 -45.52
N SER A 165 4.07 -30.40 -44.20
CA SER A 165 5.00 -31.22 -43.39
C SER A 165 4.42 -32.47 -42.71
N ALA A 166 3.17 -32.83 -43.00
CA ALA A 166 2.52 -34.03 -42.43
C ALA A 166 2.29 -35.13 -43.48
N ARG A 167 3.36 -35.74 -44.02
CA ARG A 167 3.37 -37.07 -44.66
C ARG A 167 4.82 -37.57 -44.81
N GLY A 168 5.20 -38.58 -44.02
CA GLY A 168 6.49 -39.29 -44.16
C GLY A 168 6.59 -40.08 -45.48
N PRO A 169 7.75 -40.69 -45.80
CA PRO A 169 8.04 -42.02 -45.23
C PRO A 169 9.55 -42.37 -44.98
N LEU A 170 9.77 -43.35 -44.10
CA LEU A 170 10.99 -44.20 -43.96
C LEU A 170 11.08 -45.21 -45.15
N PRO A 171 12.06 -46.15 -45.30
CA PRO A 171 13.38 -46.38 -44.66
C PRO A 171 14.53 -46.72 -45.68
N SER A 172 15.79 -46.84 -45.25
CA SER A 172 16.75 -47.90 -45.67
C SER A 172 18.12 -47.73 -44.99
N ALA A 173 18.79 -48.85 -44.73
CA ALA A 173 19.90 -49.02 -43.78
C ALA A 173 21.32 -49.02 -44.46
N PRO A 174 22.40 -49.55 -43.82
CA PRO A 174 23.71 -48.94 -43.48
C PRO A 174 24.81 -49.30 -44.54
N PRO A 175 26.17 -49.17 -44.39
CA PRO A 175 27.06 -49.06 -43.21
C PRO A 175 28.32 -48.15 -43.35
N GLY A 176 29.14 -48.08 -42.28
CA GLY A 176 30.56 -47.67 -42.35
C GLY A 176 30.99 -46.74 -41.19
N LEU A 177 31.75 -47.24 -40.20
CA LEU A 177 33.23 -47.25 -40.13
C LEU A 177 33.87 -45.85 -40.19
N GLY A 178 34.45 -45.40 -39.06
CA GLY A 178 35.43 -44.30 -39.07
C GLY A 178 35.77 -43.71 -37.69
N PHE A 179 36.79 -44.26 -37.03
CA PHE A 179 37.60 -43.61 -35.98
C PHE A 179 38.43 -42.44 -36.55
N ARG A 180 38.84 -41.49 -35.69
CA ARG A 180 40.10 -40.69 -35.64
C ARG A 180 39.94 -39.61 -34.55
N PHE A 181 40.77 -39.37 -33.53
CA PHE A 181 42.25 -39.21 -33.40
C PHE A 181 42.95 -38.65 -34.63
#